data_AF-A0A3M6Z5U2-F1
#
_entry.id   AF-A0A3M6Z5U2-F1
#
_cell.length_a   1.000
_cell.length_b   1.000
_cell.length_c   1.000
_cell.angle_alpha   90.00
_cell.angle_beta   90.00
_cell.angle_gamma   90.00
#
_symmetry.space_group_name_H-M   'P 1'
#
loop_
_entity.id
_entity.type
_entity.pdbx_description
1 polymer ?
#
loop_
_entity_poly.entity_id
_entity_poly.type
_entity_poly.pdbx_seq_one_letter_code
_entity_poly.pdbx_strand_id
1 'polypeptide(L)'
;MAAQADPNTSTRAVFTEVLINNPIPDHACEDWKNQVKTLKELYQLLANHPGMSRNNEQLFAQPAHEKNTVYFMWDFDKKDAQDRWVDVVSRSVMAANLLLDQPPGMLDQMVSMSYPNQSGEKPVIGNDIKYAARKLT
;
A
#
# COMPACT_ATOMS: atom_id res chain seq x y z
N MET A 1 21.23 -4.17 9.11
CA MET A 1 20.60 -3.65 7.89
C MET A 1 19.21 -4.27 7.79
N ALA A 2 18.19 -3.48 7.45
CA ALA A 2 16.89 -4.03 7.05
C ALA A 2 17.10 -4.88 5.79
N ALA A 3 16.36 -5.99 5.66
CA ALA A 3 16.41 -6.78 4.43
C ALA A 3 15.74 -5.97 3.32
N GLN A 4 16.36 -5.96 2.14
CA GLN A 4 15.82 -5.27 0.97
C GLN A 4 15.64 -6.30 -0.15
N ALA A 5 14.41 -6.47 -0.62
CA ALA A 5 14.12 -7.27 -1.80
C ALA A 5 14.60 -6.53 -3.06
N ASP A 6 15.19 -7.24 -4.02
CA ASP A 6 15.59 -6.67 -5.30
C ASP A 6 14.35 -6.58 -6.22
N PRO A 7 13.96 -5.37 -6.67
CA PRO A 7 12.76 -5.19 -7.48
C PRO A 7 12.81 -5.91 -8.84
N ASN A 8 14.00 -6.27 -9.33
CA ASN A 8 14.19 -6.95 -10.61
C ASN A 8 14.10 -8.47 -10.51
N THR A 9 14.21 -9.04 -9.30
CA THR A 9 14.19 -10.50 -9.09
C THR A 9 13.13 -10.96 -8.11
N SER A 10 12.57 -10.06 -7.31
CA SER A 10 11.49 -10.36 -6.36
C SER A 10 10.13 -10.02 -6.94
N THR A 11 9.15 -10.89 -6.66
CA THR A 11 7.74 -10.62 -6.96
C THR A 11 7.19 -9.54 -6.03
N ARG A 12 6.06 -8.93 -6.38
CA ARG A 12 5.36 -7.98 -5.49
C ARG A 12 4.99 -8.60 -4.15
N ALA A 13 4.61 -9.87 -4.13
CA ALA A 13 4.34 -10.59 -2.88
C ALA A 13 5.58 -10.65 -1.98
N VAL A 14 6.70 -11.15 -2.50
CA VAL A 14 7.97 -11.24 -1.76
C VAL A 14 8.45 -9.86 -1.31
N PHE A 15 8.34 -8.86 -2.18
CA PHE A 15 8.69 -7.49 -1.84
C PHE A 15 7.83 -6.94 -0.69
N THR A 16 6.53 -7.24 -0.68
CA THR A 16 5.64 -6.88 0.43
C THR A 16 6.07 -7.54 1.72
N GLU A 17 6.31 -8.84 1.68
CA GLU A 17 6.69 -9.63 2.85
C GLU A 17 7.97 -9.11 3.49
N VAL A 18 8.99 -8.78 2.71
CA VAL A 18 10.23 -8.19 3.22
C VAL A 18 9.97 -6.83 3.88
N LEU A 19 9.17 -5.97 3.24
CA LEU A 19 8.87 -4.64 3.78
C LEU A 19 8.13 -4.71 5.13
N ILE A 20 7.10 -5.54 5.24
CA ILE A 20 6.31 -5.66 6.47
C ILE A 20 7.11 -6.30 7.62
N ASN A 21 8.04 -7.19 7.30
CA ASN A 21 8.86 -7.89 8.29
C ASN A 21 10.10 -7.10 8.72
N ASN A 22 10.42 -5.97 8.08
CA ASN A 22 11.57 -5.15 8.47
C ASN A 22 11.43 -4.67 9.93
N PRO A 23 12.47 -4.80 10.77
CA PRO A 23 12.37 -4.47 12.18
C PRO A 23 12.06 -2.97 12.38
N ILE A 24 11.23 -2.67 13.38
CA ILE A 24 10.95 -1.29 13.81
C ILE A 24 12.08 -0.89 14.77
N PRO A 25 12.78 0.23 14.55
CA PRO A 25 13.86 0.67 15.43
C PRO A 25 13.42 0.86 16.89
N ASP A 26 14.17 0.26 17.82
CA ASP A 26 13.85 0.30 19.25
C ASP A 26 13.86 1.72 19.84
N HIS A 27 14.70 2.60 19.29
CA HIS A 27 14.87 3.98 19.73
C HIS A 27 13.82 4.96 19.18
N ALA A 28 12.92 4.51 18.30
CA ALA A 28 11.84 5.36 17.81
C ALA A 28 10.83 5.66 18.94
N CYS A 29 10.13 6.80 18.85
CA CYS A 29 9.05 7.09 19.80
C CYS A 29 7.85 6.15 19.58
N GLU A 30 7.08 5.91 20.64
CA GLU A 30 5.97 4.96 20.61
C GLU A 30 4.88 5.31 19.58
N ASP A 31 4.57 6.60 19.41
CA ASP A 31 3.60 7.05 18.41
C ASP A 31 4.02 6.64 17.00
N TRP A 32 5.29 6.86 16.66
CA TRP A 32 5.82 6.46 15.37
C TRP A 32 5.84 4.93 15.20
N LYS A 33 6.21 4.18 16.26
CA LYS A 33 6.16 2.71 16.22
C LYS A 33 4.73 2.21 15.97
N ASN A 34 3.74 2.82 16.61
CA ASN A 34 2.34 2.48 16.41
C ASN A 34 1.89 2.79 14.98
N GLN A 35 2.28 3.94 14.44
CA GLN A 35 2.00 4.30 13.04
C GLN A 35 2.56 3.26 12.07
N VAL A 36 3.84 2.87 12.23
CA VAL A 36 4.48 1.88 11.37
C VAL A 36 3.83 0.50 11.51
N LYS A 37 3.43 0.08 12.71
CA LYS A 37 2.70 -1.19 12.92
C LYS A 37 1.38 -1.19 12.16
N THR A 38 0.61 -0.12 12.29
CA THR A 38 -0.67 0.02 11.58
C THR A 38 -0.47 0.07 10.06
N LEU A 39 0.57 0.76 9.57
CA LEU A 39 0.87 0.82 8.14
C LEU A 39 1.23 -0.57 7.59
N LYS A 40 2.01 -1.36 8.33
CA LYS A 40 2.32 -2.75 7.97
C LYS A 40 1.07 -3.64 7.92
N GLU A 41 0.15 -3.47 8.86
CA GLU A 41 -1.16 -4.14 8.85
C GLU A 41 -1.94 -3.76 7.57
N LEU A 42 -2.00 -2.48 7.23
CA LEU A 42 -2.66 -2.00 6.03
C LEU A 42 -2.05 -2.60 4.75
N TYR A 43 -0.71 -2.63 4.64
CA TYR A 43 -0.03 -3.26 3.50
C TYR A 43 -0.35 -4.74 3.36
N GLN A 44 -0.41 -5.46 4.48
CA GLN A 44 -0.73 -6.88 4.48
C GLN A 44 -2.15 -7.11 3.95
N LEU A 45 -3.12 -6.28 4.37
CA LEU A 45 -4.51 -6.36 3.90
C LEU A 45 -4.61 -6.02 2.41
N LEU A 46 -3.97 -4.94 1.95
CA LEU A 46 -3.96 -4.56 0.54
C LEU A 46 -3.33 -5.64 -0.33
N ALA A 47 -2.20 -6.22 0.10
CA ALA A 47 -1.50 -7.27 -0.66
C ALA A 47 -2.29 -8.58 -0.74
N ASN A 48 -3.08 -8.92 0.30
CA ASN A 48 -3.92 -10.12 0.32
C ASN A 48 -5.30 -9.92 -0.33
N HIS A 49 -5.65 -8.70 -0.69
CA HIS A 49 -6.93 -8.40 -1.29
C HIS A 49 -7.06 -9.05 -2.69
N PRO A 50 -8.23 -9.59 -3.08
CA PRO A 50 -8.40 -10.27 -4.38
C PRO A 50 -7.96 -9.43 -5.59
N GLY A 51 -8.20 -8.12 -5.55
CA GLY A 51 -7.74 -7.16 -6.56
C GLY A 51 -6.22 -7.01 -6.72
N MET A 52 -5.41 -7.64 -5.85
CA MET A 52 -3.95 -7.73 -5.98
C MET A 52 -3.45 -9.09 -6.47
N SER A 53 -4.30 -10.12 -6.50
CA SER A 53 -3.91 -11.51 -6.75
C SER A 53 -3.06 -11.68 -8.01
N ARG A 54 -3.50 -11.14 -9.15
CA ARG A 54 -2.78 -11.25 -10.43
C ARG A 54 -1.51 -10.39 -10.50
N ASN A 55 -1.43 -9.33 -9.70
CA ASN A 55 -0.25 -8.48 -9.63
C ASN A 55 0.85 -9.07 -8.75
N ASN A 56 0.47 -9.88 -7.75
CA ASN A 56 1.38 -10.41 -6.73
C ASN A 56 2.47 -11.34 -7.27
N GLU A 57 2.17 -12.07 -8.35
CA GLU A 57 3.10 -13.01 -9.00
C GLU A 57 4.10 -12.31 -9.92
N GLN A 58 3.79 -11.09 -10.37
CA GLN A 58 4.68 -10.32 -11.23
C GLN A 58 5.88 -9.79 -10.46
N LEU A 59 7.01 -9.66 -11.15
CA LEU A 59 8.17 -8.97 -10.60
C LEU A 59 7.80 -7.54 -10.24
N PHE A 60 8.39 -7.03 -9.17
CA PHE A 60 8.08 -5.68 -8.69
C PHE A 60 8.31 -4.62 -9.77
N ALA A 61 9.41 -4.73 -10.53
CA ALA A 61 9.76 -3.81 -11.62
C ALA A 61 8.87 -3.93 -12.88
N GLN A 62 8.08 -5.00 -13.02
CA GLN A 62 7.21 -5.17 -14.19
C GLN A 62 5.97 -4.28 -14.08
N PRO A 63 5.39 -3.80 -15.19
CA PRO A 63 4.08 -3.15 -15.16
C PRO A 63 3.01 -4.06 -14.54
N ALA A 64 2.15 -3.49 -13.70
CA ALA A 64 1.05 -4.24 -13.10
C ALA A 64 0.06 -4.72 -14.15
N HIS A 65 -0.40 -5.96 -13.99
CA HIS A 65 -1.40 -6.61 -14.83
C HIS A 65 -2.76 -5.92 -14.70
N GLU A 66 -3.16 -5.62 -13.46
CA GLU A 66 -4.43 -4.96 -13.14
C GLU A 66 -4.15 -3.67 -12.38
N LYS A 67 -4.50 -2.52 -12.94
CA LYS A 67 -4.34 -1.23 -12.26
C LYS A 67 -5.70 -0.76 -11.76
N ASN A 68 -5.96 -1.12 -10.53
CA ASN A 68 -7.21 -0.83 -9.83
C ASN A 68 -6.94 -0.03 -8.55
N THR A 69 -7.98 0.30 -7.80
CA THR A 69 -7.90 1.08 -6.54
C THR A 69 -7.03 0.41 -5.48
N VAL A 70 -7.07 -0.91 -5.38
CA VAL A 70 -6.27 -1.67 -4.40
C VAL A 70 -4.80 -1.66 -4.79
N TYR A 71 -4.49 -1.96 -6.06
CA TYR A 71 -3.13 -1.86 -6.59
C TYR A 71 -2.57 -0.45 -6.44
N PHE A 72 -3.37 0.56 -6.77
CA PHE A 72 -2.99 1.96 -6.62
C PHE A 72 -2.62 2.28 -5.18
N MET A 73 -3.44 1.89 -4.21
CA MET A 73 -3.14 2.12 -2.79
C MET A 73 -1.89 1.35 -2.33
N TRP A 74 -1.70 0.11 -2.78
CA TRP A 74 -0.51 -0.67 -2.48
C TRP A 74 0.77 -0.06 -3.09
N ASP A 75 0.70 0.49 -4.31
CA ASP A 75 1.84 1.06 -5.04
C ASP A 75 2.17 2.49 -4.58
N PHE A 76 1.14 3.32 -4.37
CA PHE A 76 1.23 4.70 -3.90
C PHE A 76 1.96 4.80 -2.57
N ASP A 77 1.57 3.95 -1.62
CA ASP A 77 2.13 4.00 -0.29
C ASP A 77 3.58 3.47 -0.31
N LYS A 78 3.88 2.46 -1.16
CA LYS A 78 5.19 1.78 -1.20
C LYS A 78 6.29 2.53 -1.92
N LYS A 79 5.99 3.16 -3.04
CA LYS A 79 7.01 3.77 -3.89
C LYS A 79 7.85 4.79 -3.15
N ASP A 80 7.26 5.48 -2.17
CA ASP A 80 8.02 6.42 -1.35
C ASP A 80 8.20 6.04 0.12
N ALA A 81 7.76 4.85 0.53
CA ALA A 81 8.29 4.17 1.72
C ALA A 81 9.76 3.75 1.54
N GLN A 82 10.22 3.49 0.30
CA GLN A 82 11.64 3.21 0.00
C GLN A 82 12.54 4.43 0.24
N ASP A 83 12.08 5.63 -0.10
CA ASP A 83 12.92 6.83 -0.08
C ASP A 83 12.86 7.62 1.24
N ARG A 84 11.77 7.53 2.03
CA ARG A 84 11.60 8.37 3.23
C ARG A 84 10.79 7.73 4.36
N TRP A 85 11.46 6.95 5.20
CA TRP A 85 10.96 6.58 6.54
C TRP A 85 10.55 7.79 7.41
N VAL A 86 11.08 8.98 7.10
CA VAL A 86 10.78 10.26 7.75
C VAL A 86 9.36 10.78 7.44
N ASP A 87 8.67 10.26 6.42
CA ASP A 87 7.35 10.75 5.98
C ASP A 87 6.19 9.77 6.20
N VAL A 88 6.43 8.69 6.97
CA VAL A 88 5.44 7.64 7.25
C VAL A 88 4.12 8.21 7.80
N VAL A 89 4.18 9.25 8.64
CA VAL A 89 2.99 9.85 9.28
C VAL A 89 2.10 10.57 8.26
N SER A 90 2.65 11.51 7.48
CA SER A 90 1.87 12.28 6.50
C SER A 90 1.21 11.37 5.46
N ARG A 91 1.93 10.33 5.04
CA ARG A 91 1.47 9.35 4.04
C ARG A 91 0.40 8.43 4.58
N SER A 92 0.56 7.98 5.82
CA SER A 92 -0.46 7.20 6.50
C SER A 92 -1.78 7.95 6.57
N VAL A 93 -1.74 9.26 6.90
CA VAL A 93 -2.92 10.11 6.93
C VAL A 93 -3.52 10.29 5.54
N MET A 94 -2.70 10.52 4.51
CA MET A 94 -3.19 10.63 3.13
C MET A 94 -3.82 9.32 2.64
N ALA A 95 -3.19 8.19 2.90
CA ALA A 95 -3.70 6.86 2.56
C ALA A 95 -5.03 6.60 3.26
N ALA A 96 -5.14 6.96 4.55
CA ALA A 96 -6.38 6.85 5.29
C ALA A 96 -7.49 7.72 4.70
N ASN A 97 -7.20 8.99 4.38
CA ASN A 97 -8.17 9.89 3.76
C ASN A 97 -8.71 9.33 2.43
N LEU A 98 -7.83 8.77 1.59
CA LEU A 98 -8.23 8.16 0.31
C LEU A 98 -9.09 6.90 0.50
N LEU A 99 -8.75 6.05 1.46
CA LEU A 99 -9.45 4.79 1.73
C LEU A 99 -10.80 4.98 2.43
N LEU A 100 -10.94 6.06 3.20
CA LEU A 100 -12.14 6.39 3.97
C LEU A 100 -13.12 7.30 3.24
N ASP A 101 -12.70 7.89 2.13
CA ASP A 101 -13.57 8.71 1.28
C ASP A 101 -14.72 7.91 0.67
N GLN A 102 -15.87 8.56 0.47
CA GLN A 102 -17.08 7.93 -0.04
C GLN A 102 -17.07 7.85 -1.57
N PRO A 103 -17.33 6.68 -2.18
CA PRO A 103 -17.37 6.55 -3.64
C PRO A 103 -18.51 7.33 -4.32
N PRO A 104 -18.30 7.90 -5.52
CA PRO A 104 -17.01 8.02 -6.20
C PRO A 104 -16.15 9.10 -5.52
N GLY A 105 -15.05 8.65 -4.90
CA GLY A 105 -14.19 9.48 -4.07
C GLY A 105 -12.90 9.88 -4.77
N MET A 106 -12.05 10.62 -4.08
CA MET A 106 -10.75 11.08 -4.57
C MET A 106 -9.87 9.90 -5.05
N LEU A 107 -9.94 8.74 -4.39
CA LEU A 107 -9.22 7.53 -4.82
C LEU A 107 -9.63 7.08 -6.22
N ASP A 108 -10.93 7.04 -6.51
CA ASP A 108 -11.44 6.68 -7.83
C ASP A 108 -10.99 7.66 -8.92
N GLN A 109 -10.94 8.95 -8.59
CA GLN A 109 -10.47 10.00 -9.49
C GLN A 109 -8.98 9.85 -9.77
N MET A 110 -8.15 9.66 -8.73
CA MET A 110 -6.71 9.46 -8.88
C MET A 110 -6.36 8.24 -9.71
N VAL A 111 -7.06 7.12 -9.50
CA VAL A 111 -6.89 5.90 -10.31
C VAL A 111 -7.25 6.17 -11.77
N SER A 112 -8.38 6.84 -12.02
CA SER A 112 -8.83 7.17 -13.39
C SER A 112 -7.86 8.11 -14.10
N MET A 113 -7.28 9.09 -13.38
CA MET A 113 -6.25 9.98 -13.93
C MET A 113 -4.92 9.27 -14.18
N SER A 114 -4.53 8.35 -13.30
CA SER A 114 -3.27 7.62 -13.39
C SER A 114 -3.31 6.55 -14.48
N TYR A 115 -4.48 5.95 -14.70
CA TYR A 115 -4.69 4.86 -15.65
C TYR A 115 -5.87 5.16 -16.59
N PRO A 116 -5.79 6.24 -17.39
CA PRO A 116 -6.93 6.77 -18.16
C PRO A 116 -7.48 5.80 -19.22
N ASN A 117 -6.66 4.82 -19.63
CA ASN A 117 -7.01 3.85 -20.66
C ASN A 117 -7.37 2.47 -20.08
N GLN A 118 -7.54 2.33 -18.76
CA GLN A 118 -7.96 1.07 -18.15
C GLN A 118 -9.42 1.11 -17.71
N SER A 119 -10.23 0.23 -18.29
CA SER A 119 -11.65 0.02 -17.99
C SER A 119 -11.87 -1.29 -17.22
N GLY A 120 -11.03 -1.54 -16.21
CA GLY A 120 -11.12 -2.73 -15.36
C GLY A 120 -12.22 -2.60 -14.29
N GLU A 121 -12.60 -3.73 -13.70
CA GLU A 121 -13.45 -3.74 -12.51
C GLU A 121 -12.78 -2.92 -11.39
N LYS A 122 -13.61 -2.18 -10.66
CA LYS A 122 -13.20 -1.44 -9.47
C LYS A 122 -13.46 -2.32 -8.24
N PRO A 123 -12.44 -3.00 -7.70
CA PRO A 123 -12.62 -3.82 -6.51
C PRO A 123 -13.09 -2.95 -5.35
N VAL A 124 -14.05 -3.47 -4.60
CA VAL A 124 -14.59 -2.82 -3.40
C VAL A 124 -13.55 -2.91 -2.28
N ILE A 125 -13.18 -1.78 -1.69
CA ILE A 125 -12.35 -1.76 -0.49
C ILE A 125 -13.16 -2.28 0.71
N GLY A 126 -12.70 -3.40 1.27
CA GLY A 126 -13.31 -4.06 2.42
C GLY A 126 -13.30 -3.25 3.72
N ASN A 127 -14.15 -3.65 4.66
CA ASN A 127 -14.26 -3.00 5.98
C ASN A 127 -13.01 -3.20 6.85
N ASP A 128 -12.27 -4.29 6.64
CA ASP A 128 -10.98 -4.59 7.25
C ASP A 128 -9.93 -3.54 6.88
N ILE A 129 -9.78 -3.23 5.58
CA ILE A 129 -8.89 -2.18 5.08
C ILE A 129 -9.32 -0.81 5.62
N LYS A 130 -10.63 -0.51 5.61
CA LYS A 130 -11.15 0.74 6.19
C LYS A 130 -10.91 0.84 7.70
N TYR A 131 -11.02 -0.27 8.43
CA TYR A 131 -10.75 -0.29 9.86
C TYR A 131 -9.27 -0.04 10.17
N ALA A 132 -8.36 -0.68 9.43
CA ALA A 132 -6.93 -0.40 9.54
C ALA A 132 -6.60 1.07 9.19
N ALA A 133 -7.21 1.61 8.13
CA ALA A 133 -7.05 3.01 7.73
C ALA A 133 -7.47 4.00 8.83
N ARG A 134 -8.56 3.74 9.56
CA ARG A 134 -9.01 4.61 10.67
C ARG A 134 -8.02 4.70 11.83
N LYS A 135 -7.14 3.72 12.00
CA LYS A 135 -6.11 3.73 13.05
C LYS A 135 -4.92 4.63 12.67
N LEU A 136 -4.85 5.14 11.44
CA LEU A 136 -3.76 5.98 10.93
C LEU A 136 -4.05 7.49 11.09
N THR A 137 -5.25 7.87 11.56
CA THR A 137 -5.73 9.25 11.74
C THR A 137 -6.14 9.47 13.19
#